data_AF-M2PBN9-F1
#
_entry.id   AF-M2PBN9-F1
#
_cell.length_a   1.000
_cell.length_b   1.000
_cell.length_c   1.000
_cell.angle_alpha   90.00
_cell.angle_beta   90.00
_cell.angle_gamma   90.00
#
_symmetry.space_group_name_H-M   'P 1'
#
loop_
_entity.id
_entity.type
_entity.pdbx_description
1 polymer ?
#
loop_
_entity_poly.entity_id
_entity_poly.type
_entity_poly.pdbx_seq_one_letter_code
_entity_poly.pdbx_strand_id
1 'polypeptide(L)'
;MTTREQRRVNPLDLVMLALAVFSVGLLVYVTFFPHSEETAHTVFVIDTTVCGIFALEFLWRWRRHGWEKWFPLRNWYEILGMIPIAHPALRGFRLLRILVVLVRLARTADRAFGERFTQRLVERLSRPIVLAIKKPITIAVLDEVVKVLETGNYPQNLARSLGENQTLLRGIIAEKLKNDPQAGRLSKLPFHDEVVRSVIDTAMRVILEVLTDPRIDEFFAHVVRENREQIRSAVQLGLNEREDDEELASQLPTRPQHQLMD
;
A
#
# COMPACT_ATOMS: atom_id res chain seq x y z
N MET A 1 -15.24 7.42 -9.92
CA MET A 1 -16.69 7.17 -9.86
C MET A 1 -16.90 5.69 -9.53
N THR A 2 -17.15 5.36 -8.27
CA THR A 2 -17.16 3.98 -7.75
C THR A 2 -18.59 3.42 -7.68
N THR A 3 -18.86 2.35 -8.42
CA THR A 3 -20.10 1.58 -8.36
C THR A 3 -20.18 0.83 -7.03
N ARG A 4 -20.95 1.36 -6.07
CA ARG A 4 -21.43 0.61 -4.91
C ARG A 4 -22.44 -0.44 -5.40
N GLU A 5 -22.00 -1.65 -5.67
CA GLU A 5 -22.93 -2.80 -5.69
C GLU A 5 -23.39 -3.06 -4.25
N GLN A 6 -24.57 -2.54 -3.91
CA GLN A 6 -25.36 -3.03 -2.79
C GLN A 6 -25.78 -4.47 -3.10
N ARG A 7 -24.94 -5.43 -2.71
CA ARG A 7 -25.21 -6.86 -2.87
C ARG A 7 -26.27 -7.28 -1.84
N ARG A 8 -27.50 -7.50 -2.32
CA ARG A 8 -28.62 -8.04 -1.54
C ARG A 8 -28.17 -9.28 -0.78
N VAL A 9 -28.44 -9.32 0.53
CA VAL A 9 -28.33 -10.55 1.34
C VAL A 9 -29.23 -11.60 0.69
N ASN A 10 -28.66 -12.70 0.23
CA ASN A 10 -29.43 -13.78 -0.37
C ASN A 10 -30.28 -14.40 0.76
N PRO A 11 -31.62 -14.50 0.61
CA PRO A 11 -32.49 -15.05 1.65
C PRO A 11 -32.08 -16.44 2.11
N LEU A 12 -31.47 -17.24 1.22
CA LEU A 12 -30.91 -18.55 1.56
C LEU A 12 -29.75 -18.46 2.57
N ASP A 13 -28.86 -17.47 2.43
CA ASP A 13 -27.74 -17.29 3.35
C ASP A 13 -28.22 -16.91 4.76
N LEU A 14 -29.27 -16.09 4.83
CA LEU A 14 -29.90 -15.68 6.09
C LEU A 14 -30.59 -16.85 6.80
N VAL A 15 -31.35 -17.67 6.07
CA VAL A 15 -31.98 -18.88 6.61
C VAL A 15 -30.95 -19.85 7.14
N MET A 16 -29.86 -20.07 6.40
CA MET A 16 -28.81 -20.99 6.83
C MET A 16 -27.99 -20.45 8.01
N LEU A 17 -27.80 -19.13 8.11
CA LEU A 17 -27.20 -18.50 9.29
C LEU A 17 -28.09 -18.66 10.52
N ALA A 18 -29.41 -18.42 10.39
CA ALA A 18 -30.36 -18.62 11.47
C ALA A 18 -30.38 -20.08 11.96
N LEU A 19 -30.33 -21.04 11.03
CA LEU A 19 -30.25 -22.46 11.33
C LEU A 19 -28.96 -22.85 12.06
N ALA A 20 -27.82 -22.23 11.71
CA ALA A 20 -26.54 -22.44 12.38
C ALA A 20 -26.55 -21.89 13.82
N VAL A 21 -27.05 -20.67 14.01
CA VAL A 21 -27.20 -20.05 15.34
C VAL A 21 -28.14 -20.88 16.21
N PHE A 22 -29.26 -21.35 15.66
CA PHE A 22 -30.19 -22.23 16.35
C PHE A 22 -29.53 -23.55 16.78
N SER A 23 -28.76 -24.18 15.90
CA SER A 23 -28.02 -25.41 16.21
C SER A 23 -26.98 -25.22 17.32
N VAL A 24 -26.24 -24.11 17.31
CA VAL A 24 -25.29 -23.76 18.38
C VAL A 24 -26.02 -23.51 19.70
N GLY A 25 -27.14 -22.79 19.68
CA GLY A 25 -27.96 -22.53 20.87
C GLY A 25 -28.49 -23.82 21.50
N LEU A 26 -29.02 -24.74 20.68
CA LEU A 26 -29.50 -26.06 21.11
C LEU A 26 -28.38 -26.88 21.76
N LEU A 27 -27.17 -26.82 21.20
CA LEU A 27 -26.00 -27.53 21.70
C LEU A 27 -25.46 -26.96 23.02
N VAL A 28 -25.43 -25.62 23.15
CA VAL A 28 -25.07 -24.94 24.40
C VAL A 28 -26.08 -25.31 25.48
N TYR A 29 -27.38 -25.27 25.17
CA TYR A 29 -28.44 -25.67 26.10
C TYR A 29 -28.19 -27.08 26.64
N VAL A 30 -28.05 -28.08 25.76
CA VAL A 30 -27.80 -29.48 26.17
C VAL A 30 -26.48 -29.69 26.92
N THR A 31 -25.47 -28.85 26.67
CA THR A 31 -24.17 -28.98 27.34
C THR A 31 -24.20 -28.45 28.77
N PHE A 32 -24.91 -27.36 29.04
CA PHE A 32 -24.86 -26.66 30.32
C PHE A 32 -26.04 -26.94 31.27
N PHE A 33 -27.19 -27.39 30.75
CA PHE A 33 -28.35 -27.71 31.59
C PHE A 33 -28.50 -29.23 31.79
N PRO A 34 -29.02 -29.71 32.93
CA PRO A 34 -29.40 -31.11 33.11
C PRO A 34 -30.72 -31.40 32.38
N HIS A 35 -30.79 -32.52 31.64
CA HIS A 35 -31.97 -32.88 30.82
C HIS A 35 -32.36 -34.35 31.00
N SER A 36 -33.64 -34.65 30.77
CA SER A 36 -34.17 -36.01 30.70
C SER A 36 -33.77 -36.74 29.41
N GLU A 37 -33.81 -38.08 29.42
CA GLU A 37 -33.46 -38.89 28.24
C GLU A 37 -34.39 -38.64 27.04
N GLU A 38 -35.67 -38.31 27.27
CA GLU A 38 -36.62 -37.93 26.22
C GLU A 38 -36.27 -36.59 25.54
N THR A 39 -35.79 -35.63 26.33
CA THR A 39 -35.32 -34.34 25.81
C THR A 39 -34.06 -34.52 24.96
N ALA A 40 -33.16 -35.40 25.40
CA ALA A 40 -31.94 -35.72 24.66
C ALA A 40 -32.23 -36.36 23.29
N HIS A 41 -33.22 -37.24 23.21
CA HIS A 41 -33.65 -37.84 21.93
C HIS A 41 -34.25 -36.79 20.99
N THR A 42 -35.10 -35.89 21.51
CA THR A 42 -35.71 -34.83 20.71
C THR A 42 -34.66 -33.87 20.15
N VAL A 43 -33.70 -33.45 20.98
CA VAL A 43 -32.56 -32.63 20.56
C VAL A 43 -31.72 -33.37 19.51
N PHE A 44 -31.48 -34.67 19.66
CA PHE A 44 -30.75 -35.45 18.66
C PHE A 44 -31.43 -35.45 17.29
N VAL A 45 -32.75 -35.64 17.24
CA VAL A 45 -33.52 -35.63 16.00
C VAL A 45 -33.46 -34.25 15.32
N ILE A 46 -33.61 -33.18 16.09
CA ILE A 46 -33.49 -31.80 15.60
C ILE A 46 -32.07 -31.55 15.05
N ASP A 47 -31.04 -31.91 15.81
CA ASP A 47 -29.65 -31.71 15.43
C ASP A 47 -29.28 -32.48 14.16
N THR A 48 -29.75 -33.72 14.04
CA THR A 48 -29.55 -34.58 12.86
C THR A 48 -30.24 -34.00 11.64
N THR A 49 -31.45 -33.45 11.80
CA THR A 49 -32.18 -32.80 10.71
C THR A 49 -31.45 -31.55 10.22
N VAL A 50 -30.96 -30.72 11.13
CA VAL A 50 -30.19 -29.52 10.81
C VAL A 50 -28.86 -29.89 10.12
N CYS A 51 -28.15 -30.91 10.60
CA CYS A 51 -26.95 -31.43 9.95
C CYS A 51 -27.23 -31.94 8.54
N GLY A 52 -28.37 -32.60 8.32
CA GLY A 52 -28.82 -33.05 7.00
C GLY A 52 -29.06 -31.90 6.02
N ILE A 53 -29.69 -30.81 6.45
CA ILE A 53 -29.89 -29.61 5.63
C ILE A 53 -28.55 -29.02 5.21
N PHE A 54 -27.59 -28.91 6.14
CA PHE A 54 -26.24 -28.45 5.85
C PHE A 54 -25.47 -29.37 4.89
N ALA A 55 -25.65 -30.69 5.04
CA ALA A 55 -25.03 -31.67 4.16
C ALA A 55 -25.53 -31.55 2.72
N LEU A 56 -26.84 -31.39 2.55
CA LEU A 56 -27.45 -31.20 1.23
C LEU A 56 -27.00 -29.90 0.57
N GLU A 57 -26.88 -28.81 1.33
CA GLU A 57 -26.33 -27.55 0.81
C GLU A 57 -24.86 -27.71 0.37
N PHE A 58 -24.04 -28.35 1.20
CA PHE A 58 -22.64 -28.62 0.88
C PHE A 58 -22.49 -29.45 -0.40
N LEU A 59 -23.27 -30.53 -0.53
CA LEU A 59 -23.31 -31.37 -1.73
C LEU A 59 -23.76 -30.59 -2.97
N TRP A 60 -24.75 -29.71 -2.82
CA TRP A 60 -25.22 -28.88 -3.93
C TRP A 60 -24.15 -27.87 -4.39
N ARG A 61 -23.46 -27.21 -3.44
CA ARG A 61 -22.33 -26.31 -3.74
C ARG A 61 -21.18 -27.05 -4.38
N TRP A 62 -20.84 -28.23 -3.87
CA TRP A 62 -19.76 -29.06 -4.43
C TRP A 62 -20.08 -29.53 -5.86
N ARG A 63 -21.34 -29.92 -6.12
CA ARG A 63 -21.81 -30.23 -7.48
C ARG A 63 -21.73 -29.02 -8.41
N ARG A 64 -22.10 -27.81 -7.94
CA ARG A 64 -22.03 -26.58 -8.74
C ARG A 64 -20.59 -26.19 -9.09
N HIS A 65 -19.62 -26.53 -8.24
CA HIS A 65 -18.19 -26.38 -8.49
C HIS A 65 -17.56 -27.56 -9.28
N GLY A 66 -18.37 -28.42 -9.89
CA GLY A 66 -17.87 -29.47 -10.78
C GLY A 66 -17.14 -30.61 -10.08
N TRP A 67 -17.47 -30.88 -8.80
CA TRP A 67 -16.89 -31.99 -8.03
C TRP A 67 -15.36 -31.89 -7.84
N GLU A 68 -14.85 -30.66 -7.67
CA GLU A 68 -13.44 -30.43 -7.40
C GLU A 68 -12.97 -31.17 -6.14
N LYS A 69 -11.90 -31.97 -6.24
CA LYS A 69 -11.39 -32.80 -5.14
C LYS A 69 -10.77 -32.00 -4.00
N TRP A 70 -10.33 -30.76 -4.27
CA TRP A 70 -9.77 -29.85 -3.27
C TRP A 70 -10.84 -29.07 -2.48
N PHE A 71 -12.07 -29.04 -2.98
CA PHE A 71 -13.17 -28.31 -2.34
C PHE A 71 -13.49 -28.83 -0.93
N PRO A 72 -13.55 -30.16 -0.66
CA PRO A 72 -13.74 -30.69 0.69
C PRO A 72 -12.56 -30.40 1.63
N LEU A 73 -11.33 -30.45 1.14
CA LEU A 73 -10.12 -30.19 1.95
C LEU A 73 -10.02 -28.72 2.37
N ARG A 74 -10.42 -27.79 1.49
CA ARG A 74 -10.44 -26.36 1.83
C ARG A 74 -11.58 -26.02 2.80
N ASN A 75 -12.73 -26.68 2.65
CA ASN A 75 -13.93 -26.47 3.48
C ASN A 75 -14.09 -27.55 4.56
N TRP A 76 -12.98 -28.07 5.10
CA TRP A 76 -12.99 -29.17 6.07
C TRP A 76 -13.81 -28.87 7.33
N TYR A 77 -13.89 -27.59 7.73
CA TYR A 77 -14.74 -27.12 8.83
C TYR A 77 -16.24 -27.36 8.56
N GLU A 78 -16.69 -27.24 7.31
CA GLU A 78 -18.08 -27.51 6.93
C GLU A 78 -18.41 -29.00 7.03
N ILE A 79 -17.44 -29.87 6.69
CA ILE A 79 -17.55 -31.33 6.75
C ILE A 79 -17.65 -31.81 8.20
N LEU A 80 -16.77 -31.32 9.07
CA LEU A 80 -16.82 -31.67 10.49
C LEU A 80 -18.10 -31.13 11.17
N GLY A 81 -18.64 -30.02 10.67
CA GLY A 81 -19.92 -29.46 11.11
C GLY A 81 -21.15 -30.26 10.68
N MET A 82 -21.00 -31.33 9.88
CA MET A 82 -22.09 -32.22 9.42
C MET A 82 -22.30 -33.44 10.34
N ILE A 83 -21.45 -33.61 11.37
CA ILE A 83 -21.52 -34.74 12.28
C ILE A 83 -22.57 -34.44 13.38
N PRO A 84 -23.64 -35.25 13.51
CA PRO A 84 -24.65 -35.09 14.57
C PRO A 84 -24.03 -35.42 15.93
N ILE A 85 -24.24 -34.56 16.93
CA ILE A 85 -23.51 -34.64 18.20
C ILE A 85 -24.05 -35.72 19.14
N ALA A 86 -25.34 -36.05 19.03
CA ALA A 86 -25.98 -36.98 19.96
C ALA A 86 -25.93 -38.44 19.49
N HIS A 87 -24.82 -38.87 18.87
CA HIS A 87 -24.56 -40.30 18.71
C HIS A 87 -24.28 -40.93 20.10
N PRO A 88 -25.03 -41.96 20.55
CA PRO A 88 -24.91 -42.54 21.89
C PRO A 88 -23.50 -43.08 22.23
N ALA A 89 -22.69 -43.38 21.22
CA ALA A 89 -21.34 -43.93 21.34
C ALA A 89 -20.30 -42.91 21.85
N LEU A 90 -20.59 -41.61 21.77
CA LEU A 90 -19.64 -40.54 22.15
C LEU A 90 -19.92 -39.95 23.55
N ARG A 91 -20.85 -40.54 24.32
CA ARG A 91 -21.24 -40.09 25.67
C ARG A 91 -20.05 -40.00 26.65
N GLY A 92 -18.99 -40.78 26.46
CA GLY A 92 -17.84 -40.86 27.38
C GLY A 92 -16.75 -39.80 27.21
N PHE A 93 -16.65 -39.10 26.07
CA PHE A 93 -15.50 -38.25 25.76
C PHE A 93 -15.84 -36.75 25.83
N ARG A 94 -15.69 -36.15 27.03
CA ARG A 94 -15.93 -34.70 27.26
C ARG A 94 -15.13 -33.80 26.30
N LEU A 95 -13.89 -34.19 25.98
CA LEU A 95 -13.02 -33.46 25.05
C LEU A 95 -13.57 -33.41 23.63
N LEU A 96 -14.16 -34.51 23.15
CA LEU A 96 -14.74 -34.57 21.81
C LEU A 96 -15.97 -33.63 21.70
N ARG A 97 -16.77 -33.55 22.77
CA ARG A 97 -17.90 -32.59 22.83
C ARG A 97 -17.43 -31.15 22.69
N ILE A 98 -16.39 -30.75 23.45
CA ILE A 98 -15.83 -29.40 23.40
C ILE A 98 -15.24 -29.10 22.02
N LEU A 99 -14.46 -30.03 21.46
CA LEU A 99 -13.87 -29.87 20.13
C LEU A 99 -14.94 -29.64 19.06
N VAL A 100 -16.04 -30.39 19.09
CA VAL A 100 -17.12 -30.26 18.10
C VAL A 100 -17.92 -28.97 18.31
N VAL A 101 -18.16 -28.54 19.56
CA VAL A 101 -18.75 -27.22 19.86
C VAL A 101 -17.88 -26.11 19.27
N LEU A 102 -16.56 -26.19 19.46
CA LEU A 102 -15.61 -25.23 18.91
C LEU A 102 -15.64 -25.23 17.37
N VAL A 103 -15.71 -26.40 16.73
CA VAL A 103 -15.82 -26.50 15.27
C VAL A 103 -17.13 -25.90 14.76
N ARG A 104 -18.26 -26.13 15.43
CA ARG A 104 -19.55 -25.54 15.04
C ARG A 104 -19.61 -24.03 15.29
N LEU A 105 -18.99 -23.55 16.37
CA LEU A 105 -18.80 -22.12 16.62
C LEU A 105 -17.90 -21.50 15.55
N ALA A 106 -16.77 -22.13 15.23
CA ALA A 106 -15.86 -21.70 14.18
C ALA A 106 -16.58 -21.64 12.83
N ARG A 107 -17.39 -22.65 12.48
CA ARG A 107 -18.21 -22.65 11.26
C ARG A 107 -19.29 -21.57 11.27
N THR A 108 -20.01 -21.40 12.38
CA THR A 108 -21.06 -20.37 12.49
C THR A 108 -20.45 -18.97 12.41
N ALA A 109 -19.27 -18.80 13.02
CA ALA A 109 -18.45 -17.62 12.85
C ALA A 109 -18.04 -17.47 11.39
N ASP A 110 -17.41 -18.45 10.75
CA ASP A 110 -17.01 -18.37 9.34
C ASP A 110 -18.19 -18.10 8.40
N ARG A 111 -19.38 -18.62 8.71
CA ARG A 111 -20.60 -18.35 7.93
C ARG A 111 -21.16 -16.95 8.17
N ALA A 112 -21.11 -16.45 9.41
CA ALA A 112 -21.52 -15.11 9.78
C ALA A 112 -20.50 -14.03 9.32
N PHE A 113 -19.23 -14.39 9.26
CA PHE A 113 -18.08 -13.50 9.06
C PHE A 113 -17.37 -13.70 7.70
N GLY A 114 -17.82 -14.67 6.90
CA GLY A 114 -17.12 -15.24 5.74
C GLY A 114 -16.50 -14.24 4.79
N GLU A 115 -15.22 -14.47 4.44
CA GLU A 115 -14.32 -13.77 3.49
C GLU A 115 -14.20 -12.23 3.60
N ARG A 116 -15.15 -11.56 4.26
CA ARG A 116 -15.29 -10.10 4.35
C ARG A 116 -14.74 -9.56 5.66
N PHE A 117 -14.70 -10.36 6.73
CA PHE A 117 -14.04 -9.93 7.96
C PHE A 117 -12.54 -9.82 7.75
N THR A 118 -11.89 -10.81 7.13
CA THR A 118 -10.46 -10.76 6.86
C THR A 118 -10.10 -9.57 5.97
N GLN A 119 -10.86 -9.30 4.91
CA GLN A 119 -10.61 -8.14 4.05
C GLN A 119 -10.86 -6.80 4.76
N ARG A 120 -11.97 -6.65 5.50
CA ARG A 120 -12.27 -5.38 6.21
C ARG A 120 -11.39 -5.17 7.45
N LEU A 121 -11.00 -6.24 8.13
CA LEU A 121 -10.09 -6.20 9.26
C LEU A 121 -8.68 -5.85 8.77
N VAL A 122 -8.21 -6.50 7.71
CA VAL A 122 -6.95 -6.14 7.05
C VAL A 122 -7.02 -4.71 6.56
N GLU A 123 -8.08 -4.29 5.87
CA GLU A 123 -8.16 -2.91 5.38
C GLU A 123 -8.24 -1.86 6.50
N ARG A 124 -8.97 -2.14 7.58
CA ARG A 124 -9.14 -1.21 8.71
C ARG A 124 -7.93 -1.16 9.64
N LEU A 125 -7.16 -2.25 9.75
CA LEU A 125 -5.94 -2.30 10.56
C LEU A 125 -4.69 -1.90 9.75
N SER A 126 -4.59 -2.32 8.48
CA SER A 126 -3.43 -2.02 7.63
C SER A 126 -3.38 -0.56 7.21
N ARG A 127 -4.52 0.13 6.95
CA ARG A 127 -4.49 1.54 6.53
C ARG A 127 -3.82 2.47 7.55
N PRO A 128 -4.20 2.47 8.85
CA PRO A 128 -3.52 3.29 9.86
C PRO A 128 -2.06 2.91 10.04
N ILE A 129 -1.74 1.60 10.02
CA ILE A 129 -0.36 1.10 10.18
C ILE A 129 0.51 1.57 9.01
N VAL A 130 0.03 1.41 7.76
CA VAL A 130 0.76 1.84 6.56
C VAL A 130 0.96 3.34 6.56
N LEU A 131 -0.08 4.13 6.90
CA LEU A 131 0.03 5.59 6.98
C LEU A 131 1.02 6.06 8.06
N ALA A 132 1.00 5.40 9.23
CA ALA A 132 1.92 5.71 10.33
C ALA A 132 3.38 5.34 9.98
N ILE A 133 3.59 4.30 9.17
CA ILE A 133 4.92 3.82 8.78
C ILE A 133 5.47 4.56 7.55
N LYS A 134 4.61 4.97 6.61
CA LYS A 134 5.01 5.57 5.32
C LYS A 134 5.90 6.80 5.52
N LYS A 135 5.48 7.76 6.35
CA LYS A 135 6.24 9.00 6.59
C LYS A 135 7.64 8.74 7.18
N PRO A 136 7.79 7.98 8.28
CA PRO A 136 9.10 7.62 8.81
C PRO A 136 10.00 6.90 7.79
N ILE A 137 9.44 5.94 7.03
CA ILE A 137 10.22 5.22 6.02
C ILE A 137 10.69 6.17 4.91
N THR A 138 9.81 7.02 4.37
CA THR A 138 10.17 7.98 3.32
C THR A 138 11.28 8.92 3.79
N ILE A 139 11.21 9.41 5.03
CA ILE A 139 12.26 10.26 5.61
C ILE A 139 13.58 9.47 5.74
N ALA A 140 13.53 8.25 6.27
CA ALA A 140 14.72 7.42 6.42
C ALA A 140 15.38 7.10 5.07
N VAL A 141 14.59 6.75 4.05
CA VAL A 141 15.09 6.48 2.70
C VAL A 141 15.68 7.75 2.09
N LEU A 142 15.03 8.90 2.23
CA LEU A 142 15.55 10.18 1.76
C LEU A 142 16.88 10.53 2.45
N ASP A 143 16.98 10.32 3.76
CA ASP A 143 18.22 10.56 4.51
C ASP A 143 19.37 9.68 3.99
N GLU A 144 19.12 8.40 3.73
CA GLU A 144 20.11 7.48 3.15
C GLU A 144 20.50 7.88 1.72
N VAL A 145 19.54 8.24 0.86
CA VAL A 145 19.82 8.71 -0.50
C VAL A 145 20.66 9.98 -0.46
N VAL A 146 20.29 10.96 0.36
CA VAL A 146 21.04 12.21 0.48
C VAL A 146 22.45 11.98 0.98
N LYS A 147 22.65 11.07 1.93
CA LYS A 147 24.00 10.74 2.41
C LYS A 147 24.89 10.23 1.28
N VAL A 148 24.34 9.43 0.36
CA VAL A 148 25.05 9.04 -0.87
C VAL A 148 25.31 10.26 -1.76
N LEU A 149 24.32 11.15 -1.92
CA LEU A 149 24.47 12.38 -2.71
C LEU A 149 25.58 13.31 -2.16
N GLU A 150 25.66 13.49 -0.84
CA GLU A 150 26.67 14.31 -0.16
C GLU A 150 28.10 13.79 -0.43
N THR A 151 28.25 12.48 -0.64
CA THR A 151 29.55 11.83 -0.93
C THR A 151 29.83 11.66 -2.42
N GLY A 152 28.90 12.05 -3.29
CA GLY A 152 29.00 11.84 -4.73
C GLY A 152 29.85 12.90 -5.45
N ASN A 153 30.51 12.50 -6.53
CA ASN A 153 31.34 13.38 -7.38
C ASN A 153 30.49 14.17 -8.40
N TYR A 154 29.44 14.86 -7.95
CA TYR A 154 28.52 15.59 -8.84
C TYR A 154 29.19 16.75 -9.60
N PRO A 155 30.03 17.60 -8.96
CA PRO A 155 30.74 18.65 -9.69
C PRO A 155 31.60 18.10 -10.83
N GLN A 156 32.31 16.99 -10.60
CA GLN A 156 33.15 16.33 -11.61
C GLN A 156 32.32 15.66 -12.69
N ASN A 157 31.17 15.07 -12.34
CA ASN A 157 30.24 14.52 -13.33
C ASN A 157 29.65 15.63 -14.22
N LEU A 158 29.30 16.79 -13.64
CA LEU A 158 28.86 17.97 -14.38
C LEU A 158 29.98 18.51 -15.27
N ALA A 159 31.21 18.63 -14.76
CA ALA A 159 32.36 19.04 -15.56
C ALA A 159 32.58 18.10 -16.75
N ARG A 160 32.48 16.78 -16.54
CA ARG A 160 32.60 15.78 -17.61
C ARG A 160 31.53 15.97 -18.67
N SER A 161 30.26 16.05 -18.28
CA SER A 161 29.15 16.24 -19.23
C SER A 161 29.22 17.58 -19.97
N LEU A 162 29.61 18.66 -19.29
CA LEU A 162 29.83 19.97 -19.93
C LEU A 162 31.00 19.94 -20.92
N GLY A 163 32.07 19.21 -20.60
CA GLY A 163 33.21 19.00 -21.48
C GLY A 163 32.84 18.17 -22.73
N GLU A 164 32.11 17.07 -22.55
CA GLU A 164 31.62 16.22 -23.65
C GLU A 164 30.67 16.96 -24.59
N ASN A 165 29.89 17.91 -24.07
CA ASN A 165 28.90 18.66 -24.83
C ASN A 165 29.33 20.11 -25.14
N GLN A 166 30.62 20.43 -25.06
CA GLN A 166 31.12 21.80 -25.18
C GLN A 166 30.73 22.45 -26.53
N THR A 167 30.76 21.70 -27.62
CA THR A 167 30.39 22.20 -28.96
C THR A 167 28.91 22.59 -29.04
N LEU A 168 28.03 21.78 -28.47
CA LEU A 168 26.59 22.07 -28.41
C LEU A 168 26.33 23.32 -27.58
N LEU A 169 26.91 23.40 -26.38
CA LEU A 169 26.74 24.51 -25.46
C LEU A 169 27.27 25.83 -26.05
N ARG A 170 28.42 25.79 -26.72
CA ARG A 170 28.96 26.95 -27.46
C ARG A 170 27.96 27.48 -28.50
N GLY A 171 27.35 26.58 -29.27
CA GLY A 171 26.34 26.95 -30.27
C GLY A 171 25.15 27.66 -29.63
N ILE A 172 24.62 27.09 -28.55
CA ILE A 172 23.49 27.65 -27.80
C ILE A 172 23.86 29.02 -27.21
N ILE A 173 25.02 29.14 -26.55
CA ILE A 173 25.46 30.40 -25.92
C ILE A 173 25.68 31.48 -26.98
N ALA A 174 26.33 31.15 -28.10
CA ALA A 174 26.55 32.10 -29.18
C ALA A 174 25.25 32.58 -29.82
N GLU A 175 24.28 31.67 -30.02
CA GLU A 175 22.95 32.02 -30.51
C GLU A 175 22.20 32.93 -29.53
N LYS A 176 22.19 32.58 -28.25
CA LYS A 176 21.53 33.40 -27.21
C LYS A 176 22.18 34.77 -27.06
N LEU A 177 23.51 34.85 -27.10
CA LEU A 177 24.23 36.12 -27.01
C LEU A 177 23.98 37.00 -28.24
N LYS A 178 23.91 36.42 -29.44
CA LYS A 178 23.57 37.16 -30.66
C LYS A 178 22.16 37.76 -30.61
N ASN A 179 21.24 37.07 -29.94
CA ASN A 179 19.85 37.50 -29.77
C ASN A 179 19.62 38.37 -28.52
N ASP A 180 20.66 38.63 -27.72
CA ASP A 180 20.56 39.41 -26.50
C ASP A 180 20.44 40.93 -26.81
N PRO A 181 19.39 41.62 -26.32
CA PRO A 181 19.18 43.04 -26.59
C PRO A 181 20.32 43.96 -26.10
N GLN A 182 21.01 43.58 -25.03
CA GLN A 182 22.14 44.33 -24.48
C GLN A 182 23.43 44.06 -25.26
N ALA A 183 23.61 42.84 -25.77
CA ALA A 183 24.74 42.49 -26.64
C ALA A 183 24.62 43.08 -28.06
N GLY A 184 23.41 43.43 -28.52
CA GLY A 184 23.16 44.01 -29.85
C GLY A 184 23.86 45.36 -30.15
N ARG A 185 24.42 46.04 -29.14
CA ARG A 185 25.29 47.22 -29.37
C ARG A 185 26.73 46.82 -29.70
N LEU A 186 27.21 45.68 -29.19
CA LEU A 186 28.55 45.15 -29.47
C LEU A 186 28.64 44.51 -30.87
N SER A 187 27.53 44.05 -31.44
CA SER A 187 27.50 43.42 -32.78
C SER A 187 27.83 44.38 -33.94
N LYS A 188 27.97 45.67 -33.67
CA LYS A 188 28.34 46.71 -34.65
C LYS A 188 29.86 46.93 -34.76
N LEU A 189 30.65 46.34 -33.86
CA LEU A 189 32.10 46.48 -33.87
C LEU A 189 32.75 45.46 -34.82
N PRO A 190 33.85 45.82 -35.51
CA PRO A 190 34.63 44.84 -36.26
C PRO A 190 35.20 43.78 -35.29
N PHE A 191 35.33 42.54 -35.76
CA PHE A 191 35.85 41.38 -35.00
C PHE A 191 34.99 40.88 -33.82
N HIS A 192 33.75 41.35 -33.69
CA HIS A 192 32.82 40.92 -32.61
C HIS A 192 32.74 39.39 -32.46
N ASP A 193 32.58 38.66 -33.57
CA ASP A 193 32.38 37.21 -33.53
C ASP A 193 33.62 36.45 -33.02
N GLU A 194 34.82 36.96 -33.27
CA GLU A 194 36.07 36.39 -32.76
C GLU A 194 36.22 36.63 -31.26
N VAL A 195 35.92 37.84 -30.80
CA VAL A 195 35.94 38.20 -29.38
C VAL A 195 34.92 37.35 -28.61
N VAL A 196 33.70 37.24 -29.11
CA VAL A 196 32.64 36.42 -28.50
C VAL A 196 33.07 34.96 -28.39
N ARG A 197 33.60 34.37 -29.47
CA ARG A 197 34.08 32.99 -29.43
C ARG A 197 35.20 32.80 -28.40
N SER A 198 36.18 33.70 -28.37
CA SER A 198 37.29 33.64 -27.41
C SER A 198 36.83 33.80 -25.96
N VAL A 199 35.84 34.66 -25.71
CA VAL A 199 35.25 34.84 -24.37
C VAL A 199 34.47 33.60 -23.95
N ILE A 200 33.64 33.04 -24.84
CA ILE A 200 32.91 31.80 -24.57
C ILE A 200 33.88 30.64 -24.29
N ASP A 201 34.94 30.51 -25.08
CA ASP A 201 35.95 29.47 -24.91
C ASP A 201 36.67 29.59 -23.57
N THR A 202 37.06 30.82 -23.20
CA THR A 202 37.68 31.11 -21.91
C THR A 202 36.71 30.83 -20.76
N ALA A 203 35.47 31.31 -20.86
CA ALA A 203 34.45 31.11 -19.84
C ALA A 203 34.14 29.61 -19.62
N MET A 204 33.98 28.84 -20.69
CA MET A 204 33.78 27.39 -20.60
C MET A 204 34.95 26.69 -19.92
N ARG A 205 36.19 27.08 -20.26
CA ARG A 205 37.39 26.52 -19.60
C ARG A 205 37.40 26.83 -18.10
N VAL A 206 37.18 28.09 -17.73
CA VAL A 206 37.15 28.53 -16.33
C VAL A 206 36.03 27.82 -15.56
N ILE A 207 34.84 27.66 -16.15
CA ILE A 207 33.73 26.92 -15.53
C ILE A 207 34.12 25.46 -15.27
N LEU A 208 34.75 24.80 -16.24
CA LEU A 208 35.23 23.42 -16.06
C LEU A 208 36.29 23.32 -14.97
N GLU A 209 37.24 24.25 -14.94
CA GLU A 209 38.27 24.32 -13.88
C GLU A 209 37.63 24.51 -12.50
N VAL A 210 36.67 25.43 -12.38
CA VAL A 210 35.92 25.69 -11.14
C VAL A 210 35.17 24.43 -10.69
N LEU A 211 34.44 23.76 -11.58
CA LEU A 211 33.70 22.54 -11.24
C LEU A 211 34.59 21.37 -10.80
N THR A 212 35.88 21.41 -11.10
CA THR A 212 36.87 20.43 -10.63
C THR A 212 37.64 20.89 -9.39
N ASP A 213 37.42 22.12 -8.91
CA ASP A 213 38.07 22.64 -7.70
C ASP A 213 37.46 21.96 -6.45
N PRO A 214 38.28 21.48 -5.50
CA PRO A 214 37.79 20.80 -4.30
C PRO A 214 36.88 21.68 -3.42
N ARG A 215 36.94 23.01 -3.53
CA ARG A 215 36.03 23.92 -2.81
C ARG A 215 34.60 23.85 -3.33
N ILE A 216 34.41 23.48 -4.60
CA ILE A 216 33.08 23.28 -5.17
C ILE A 216 32.43 22.00 -4.63
N ASP A 217 33.22 20.98 -4.26
CA ASP A 217 32.70 19.77 -3.61
C ASP A 217 32.04 20.11 -2.26
N GLU A 218 32.68 20.95 -1.46
CA GLU A 218 32.12 21.43 -0.18
C GLU A 218 30.85 22.26 -0.38
N PHE A 219 30.86 23.16 -1.37
CA PHE A 219 29.67 23.94 -1.74
C PHE A 219 28.51 23.03 -2.17
N PHE A 220 28.78 22.03 -3.02
CA PHE A 220 27.75 21.10 -3.49
C PHE A 220 27.18 20.26 -2.34
N ALA A 221 28.03 19.77 -1.43
CA ALA A 221 27.59 19.07 -0.23
C ALA A 221 26.68 19.95 0.65
N HIS A 222 27.00 21.24 0.81
CA HIS A 222 26.15 22.19 1.52
C HIS A 222 24.78 22.35 0.85
N VAL A 223 24.75 22.55 -0.47
CA VAL A 223 23.50 22.68 -1.24
C VAL A 223 22.65 21.41 -1.12
N VAL A 224 23.25 20.23 -1.21
CA VAL A 224 22.55 18.94 -1.05
C VAL A 224 21.95 18.80 0.35
N ARG A 225 22.70 19.21 1.39
CA ARG A 225 22.24 19.17 2.79
C ARG A 225 21.05 20.09 3.02
N GLU A 226 21.10 21.31 2.49
CA GLU A 226 20.01 22.29 2.59
C GLU A 226 18.76 21.78 1.86
N ASN A 227 18.92 21.25 0.64
CA ASN A 227 17.81 20.64 -0.10
C ASN A 227 17.18 19.45 0.65
N ARG A 228 17.98 18.62 1.34
CA ARG A 228 17.44 17.55 2.19
C ARG A 228 16.55 18.09 3.29
N GLU A 229 16.96 19.14 3.98
CA GLU A 229 16.15 19.73 5.06
C GLU A 229 14.83 20.26 4.51
N GLN A 230 14.84 20.89 3.33
CA GLN A 230 13.63 21.34 2.66
C GLN A 230 12.70 20.17 2.28
N ILE A 231 13.22 19.13 1.63
CA ILE A 231 12.42 17.95 1.23
C ILE A 231 11.88 17.21 2.46
N ARG A 232 12.69 17.06 3.51
CA ARG A 232 12.28 16.42 4.77
C ARG A 232 11.12 17.16 5.42
N SER A 233 11.21 18.49 5.51
CA SER A 233 10.14 19.34 6.02
C SER A 233 8.87 19.20 5.17
N ALA A 234 8.99 19.18 3.84
CA ALA A 234 7.85 19.00 2.94
C ALA A 234 7.15 17.63 3.12
N VAL A 235 7.92 16.54 3.29
CA VAL A 235 7.39 15.19 3.56
C VAL A 235 6.72 15.10 4.93
N GLN A 236 7.30 15.75 5.96
CA GLN A 236 6.70 15.79 7.29
C GLN A 236 5.33 16.49 7.26
N LEU A 237 5.26 17.65 6.60
CA LEU A 237 4.05 18.43 6.38
C LEU A 237 3.03 17.72 5.48
N GLY A 238 3.43 16.69 4.73
CA GLY A 238 2.55 15.91 3.86
C GLY A 238 2.20 16.63 2.56
N LEU A 239 3.01 17.61 2.15
CA LEU A 239 2.83 18.37 0.91
C LEU A 239 2.94 17.49 -0.36
N ASN A 240 3.60 16.34 -0.24
CA ASN A 240 3.66 15.33 -1.31
C ASN A 240 2.36 14.50 -1.46
N GLU A 241 1.38 14.67 -0.58
CA GLU A 241 0.08 13.96 -0.63
C GLU A 241 -1.11 14.91 -0.83
N ARG A 242 -0.90 16.22 -0.62
CA ARG A 242 -1.88 17.29 -0.78
C ARG A 242 -1.24 18.39 -1.58
N GLU A 243 -1.36 18.27 -2.90
CA GLU A 243 -0.64 19.09 -3.89
C GLU A 243 -1.06 20.59 -3.85
N ASP A 244 -2.21 20.93 -3.26
CA ASP A 244 -2.82 22.28 -3.34
C ASP A 244 -2.92 23.04 -1.99
N ASP A 245 -2.35 22.55 -0.88
CA ASP A 245 -2.44 23.25 0.42
C ASP A 245 -1.40 24.40 0.52
N GLU A 246 -1.72 25.56 -0.07
CA GLU A 246 -0.88 26.79 -0.04
C GLU A 246 -0.50 27.23 1.39
N GLU A 247 -1.39 26.99 2.37
CA GLU A 247 -1.16 27.32 3.78
C GLU A 247 -0.04 26.46 4.40
N LEU A 248 0.06 25.19 4.03
CA LEU A 248 1.15 24.30 4.46
C LEU A 248 2.45 24.61 3.72
N ALA A 249 2.39 24.99 2.45
CA ALA A 249 3.56 25.38 1.66
C ALA A 249 4.21 26.69 2.17
N SER A 250 3.43 27.57 2.79
CA SER A 250 3.93 28.83 3.39
C SER A 250 4.85 28.63 4.61
N GLN A 251 4.85 27.42 5.21
CA GLN A 251 5.67 27.07 6.37
C GLN A 251 7.09 26.62 5.99
N LEU A 252 7.36 26.41 4.69
CA LEU A 252 8.69 26.08 4.20
C LEU A 252 9.58 27.33 4.12
N PRO A 253 10.89 27.23 4.44
CA PRO A 253 11.83 28.35 4.31
C PRO A 253 11.92 28.94 2.89
N THR A 254 11.69 28.08 1.90
CA THR A 254 11.66 28.39 0.47
C THR A 254 10.40 27.77 -0.13
N ARG A 255 9.62 28.58 -0.87
CA ARG A 255 8.40 28.09 -1.50
C ARG A 255 8.75 27.08 -2.60
N PRO A 256 8.10 25.91 -2.65
CA PRO A 256 8.30 24.96 -3.73
C PRO A 256 7.90 25.60 -5.06
N GLN A 257 8.78 25.55 -6.06
CA GLN A 257 8.50 26.02 -7.42
C GLN A 257 7.56 25.05 -8.13
N HIS A 258 6.25 25.14 -7.87
CA HIS A 258 5.23 24.42 -8.65
C HIS A 258 4.55 25.32 -9.70
N GLN A 259 4.65 26.65 -9.58
CA GLN A 259 3.97 27.61 -10.46
C GLN A 259 4.66 27.88 -11.82
N LEU A 260 5.69 27.10 -12.19
CA LEU A 260 6.47 27.31 -13.44
C LEU A 260 6.17 26.25 -14.52
N MET A 261 5.19 25.36 -14.30
CA MET A 261 4.83 24.26 -15.21
C MET A 261 3.41 24.42 -15.81
N ASP A 262 2.85 25.64 -15.81
CA ASP A 262 1.65 26.01 -16.57
C ASP A 262 2.01 26.90 -17.78
#